data_AF-A0AAW0QMX9-F1
#
_entry.id   AF-A0AAW0QMX9-F1
#
_cell.length_a   1.000
_cell.length_b   1.000
_cell.length_c   1.000
_cell.angle_alpha   90.00
_cell.angle_beta   90.00
_cell.angle_gamma   90.00
#
_symmetry.space_group_name_H-M   'P 1'
#
loop_
_entity.id
_entity.type
_entity.pdbx_description
1 polymer ?
#
loop_
_entity_poly.entity_id
_entity_poly.type
_entity_poly.pdbx_seq_one_letter_code
_entity_poly.pdbx_strand_id
1 'polypeptide(L)'
;MADPKRDLTERLAEWTEGIRDVLGTLASTGFLGEGVPGSGDAVESDDEYASEDDGEVLFEDETKEPKRPSKSSSNLEDVEDLGRIMKSSGQDGPAGKTPIAVDFTTYGKATKKPTQTVKEMAGHYKKIKMMRGVPGVRSERFAEAMRIRHCALSLVGEPIFYPHINEFLGMLHAERISSFLVCNAQHPDQLAALKAVTQLYVSIDASNKESLRKIDRPLHRDFWERFQRCLDILREKRFKQRTVFRLTLVKGFNVDDEVEGYADLVEKGLPCFVEIKGVTYCGTSSSAGAGLSMANVPFYAEVTDFVEALDRKLKERGLDYGIAAEHAHSCCVLLASGRFRVDGKWHTRIDYQKFFELLEERGADGDWTPEEYMGEATPEWATWGNGGFDPRDERVDRKGRKIEV
;
A
#
# COMPACT_ATOMS: atom_id res chain seq x y z
N MET A 1 21.57 1.76 22.27
CA MET A 1 20.94 3.08 22.01
C MET A 1 21.24 4.02 23.18
N ALA A 2 21.19 5.34 23.00
CA ALA A 2 21.58 6.29 24.06
C ALA A 2 20.45 6.58 25.07
N ASP A 3 20.78 6.70 26.36
CA ASP A 3 19.87 7.14 27.42
C ASP A 3 19.66 8.67 27.36
N PRO A 4 18.43 9.18 27.18
CA PRO A 4 18.15 10.62 27.11
C PRO A 4 18.31 11.38 28.45
N LYS A 5 18.76 10.73 29.54
CA LYS A 5 18.91 11.33 30.88
C LYS A 5 20.31 11.89 31.20
N ARG A 6 21.20 12.03 30.21
CA ARG A 6 22.53 12.66 30.38
C ARG A 6 22.76 13.80 29.37
N ASP A 7 23.80 14.60 29.63
CA ASP A 7 23.97 15.93 29.03
C ASP A 7 24.03 15.89 27.50
N LEU A 8 23.04 16.56 26.88
CA LEU A 8 22.93 16.72 25.43
C LEU A 8 24.15 17.43 24.82
N THR A 9 24.81 18.30 25.59
CA THR A 9 26.00 19.06 25.17
C THR A 9 27.18 18.13 24.93
N GLU A 10 27.38 17.15 25.81
CA GLU A 10 28.46 16.16 25.73
C GLU A 10 28.24 15.21 24.54
N ARG A 11 27.02 14.68 24.40
CA ARG A 11 26.67 13.79 23.28
C ARG A 11 26.72 14.49 21.92
N LEU A 12 26.36 15.78 21.86
CA LEU A 12 26.50 16.58 20.65
C LEU A 12 27.97 16.87 20.32
N ALA A 13 28.84 17.05 21.32
CA ALA A 13 30.27 17.20 21.13
C ALA A 13 30.90 15.94 20.54
N GLU A 14 30.68 14.77 21.15
CA GLU A 14 31.16 13.46 20.64
C GLU A 14 30.70 13.19 19.19
N TRP A 15 29.42 13.45 18.88
CA TRP A 15 28.87 13.26 17.53
C TRP A 15 29.50 14.23 16.51
N THR A 16 29.77 15.47 16.92
CA THR A 16 30.45 16.47 16.09
C THR A 16 31.93 16.11 15.87
N GLU A 17 32.58 15.52 16.87
CA GLU A 17 33.96 15.03 16.81
C GLU A 17 34.07 13.84 15.85
N GLY A 18 33.23 12.81 16.00
CA GLY A 18 33.19 11.67 15.08
C GLY A 18 32.95 12.06 13.62
N ILE A 19 32.09 13.06 13.35
CA ILE A 19 31.90 13.60 11.99
C ILE A 19 33.15 14.33 11.48
N ARG A 20 33.87 15.07 12.34
CA ARG A 20 35.14 15.73 11.96
C ARG A 20 36.23 14.72 11.62
N ASP A 21 36.34 13.63 12.37
CA ASP A 21 37.33 12.58 12.12
C ASP A 21 37.03 11.80 10.82
N VAL A 22 35.77 11.49 10.55
CA VAL A 22 35.34 10.89 9.28
C VAL A 22 35.62 11.83 8.10
N LEU A 23 35.32 13.13 8.21
CA LEU A 23 35.63 14.12 7.18
C LEU A 23 37.14 14.36 7.01
N GLY A 24 37.92 14.31 8.10
CA GLY A 24 39.39 14.41 8.08
C GLY A 24 40.05 13.19 7.43
N THR A 25 39.51 12.00 7.69
CA THR A 25 39.93 10.76 7.03
C THR A 25 39.61 10.83 5.53
N LEU A 26 38.38 11.20 5.16
CA LEU A 26 37.98 11.37 3.76
C LEU A 26 38.85 12.41 3.03
N ALA A 27 39.19 13.52 3.67
CA ALA A 27 40.02 14.58 3.10
C ALA A 27 41.51 14.20 2.96
N SER A 28 42.01 13.26 3.76
CA SER A 28 43.41 12.84 3.76
C SER A 28 43.69 11.58 2.95
N THR A 29 42.73 10.66 2.85
CA THR A 29 42.86 9.40 2.09
C THR A 29 42.12 9.43 0.75
N GLY A 30 41.05 10.23 0.64
CA GLY A 30 40.13 10.24 -0.51
C GLY A 30 39.01 9.20 -0.45
N PHE A 31 38.91 8.39 0.62
CA PHE A 31 37.88 7.37 0.79
C PHE A 31 37.53 7.14 2.27
N LEU A 32 36.42 6.45 2.56
CA LEU A 32 35.91 6.22 3.92
C LEU A 32 36.49 4.96 4.60
N GLY A 33 37.73 4.59 4.27
CA GLY A 33 38.31 3.29 4.60
C GLY A 33 37.84 2.15 3.68
N GLU A 34 38.35 0.94 3.90
CA GLU A 34 37.85 -0.27 3.23
C GLU A 34 36.61 -0.79 3.97
N GLY A 35 35.50 -0.97 3.24
CA GLY A 35 34.24 -1.45 3.82
C GLY A 35 34.34 -2.93 4.20
N VAL A 36 34.07 -3.25 5.47
CA VAL A 36 34.03 -4.63 5.95
C VAL A 36 32.96 -5.42 5.18
N PRO A 37 33.28 -6.60 4.61
CA PRO A 37 32.30 -7.47 3.96
C PRO A 37 31.14 -7.81 4.92
N GLY A 38 29.91 -7.48 4.50
CA GLY A 38 28.69 -7.60 5.31
C GLY A 38 28.04 -6.26 5.69
N SER A 39 28.77 -5.13 5.63
CA SER A 39 28.23 -3.79 5.97
C SER A 39 27.15 -3.23 5.03
N GLY A 40 26.70 -4.02 4.04
CA GLY A 40 25.60 -3.71 3.12
C GLY A 40 24.43 -4.70 3.16
N ASP A 41 24.47 -5.72 4.02
CA ASP A 41 23.37 -6.69 4.16
C ASP A 41 22.34 -6.20 5.18
N ALA A 42 21.08 -6.08 4.76
CA ALA A 42 19.97 -5.60 5.58
C ALA A 42 19.42 -6.72 6.50
N VAL A 43 20.28 -7.20 7.41
CA VAL A 43 19.98 -8.32 8.33
C VAL A 43 19.82 -7.86 9.79
N GLU A 44 20.42 -6.73 10.18
CA GLU A 44 20.21 -6.14 11.52
C GLU A 44 18.90 -5.32 11.61
N SER A 45 17.75 -6.00 11.60
CA SER A 45 16.47 -5.41 12.06
C SER A 45 15.34 -6.39 12.42
N ASP A 46 15.50 -7.72 12.27
CA ASP A 46 14.40 -8.70 12.43
C ASP A 46 14.44 -9.50 13.76
N ASP A 47 15.56 -9.48 14.50
CA ASP A 47 15.78 -10.26 15.73
C ASP A 47 15.20 -9.61 17.02
N GLU A 48 13.93 -9.18 17.00
CA GLU A 48 13.13 -8.88 18.22
C GLU A 48 11.76 -9.61 18.21
N TYR A 49 11.75 -10.88 17.80
CA TYR A 49 10.60 -11.79 17.94
C TYR A 49 10.91 -13.06 18.76
N ALA A 50 11.63 -12.89 19.87
CA ALA A 50 11.72 -13.88 20.94
C ALA A 50 10.70 -13.54 22.05
N SER A 51 9.43 -13.91 21.83
CA SER A 51 8.44 -13.93 22.92
C SER A 51 8.70 -15.12 23.83
N GLU A 52 8.91 -14.89 25.12
CA GLU A 52 9.04 -15.94 26.13
C GLU A 52 7.72 -16.72 26.23
N ASP A 53 7.70 -17.98 25.79
CA ASP A 53 6.55 -18.88 25.88
C ASP A 53 6.65 -19.72 27.16
N ASP A 54 6.00 -19.23 28.22
CA ASP A 54 6.06 -19.78 29.57
C ASP A 54 5.01 -20.91 29.73
N GLY A 55 5.33 -22.11 29.20
CA GLY A 55 4.37 -23.22 29.11
C GLY A 55 4.99 -24.61 28.90
N GLU A 56 5.32 -25.31 30.00
CA GLU A 56 5.88 -26.67 29.98
C GLU A 56 4.99 -27.71 29.27
N VAL A 57 5.57 -28.49 28.34
CA VAL A 57 5.17 -29.89 28.11
C VAL A 57 6.40 -30.75 27.82
N LEU A 58 6.82 -31.57 28.80
CA LEU A 58 7.95 -32.51 28.70
C LEU A 58 7.52 -33.85 28.08
N PHE A 59 8.29 -34.36 27.11
CA PHE A 59 8.41 -35.79 26.79
C PHE A 59 9.83 -36.10 26.25
N GLU A 60 10.41 -37.23 26.69
CA GLU A 60 11.81 -37.65 26.41
C GLU A 60 11.90 -38.93 25.54
N ASP A 61 13.14 -39.38 25.27
CA ASP A 61 13.59 -40.63 24.62
C ASP A 61 13.32 -40.80 23.09
N GLU A 62 14.20 -41.44 22.30
CA GLU A 62 15.50 -42.10 22.60
C GLU A 62 16.63 -41.52 21.68
N THR A 63 17.60 -42.32 21.20
CA THR A 63 18.87 -41.77 20.66
C THR A 63 19.48 -42.60 19.51
N LYS A 64 20.20 -41.94 18.58
CA LYS A 64 21.56 -42.31 18.07
C LYS A 64 22.02 -41.59 16.78
N GLU A 65 23.29 -41.20 16.85
CA GLU A 65 24.22 -40.66 15.84
C GLU A 65 25.12 -41.80 15.24
N PRO A 66 26.20 -41.59 14.42
CA PRO A 66 26.47 -40.61 13.33
C PRO A 66 27.29 -41.17 12.10
N LYS A 67 27.62 -40.27 11.12
CA LYS A 67 28.81 -40.22 10.16
C LYS A 67 28.69 -40.60 8.65
N ARG A 68 28.76 -39.55 7.79
CA ARG A 68 29.76 -39.21 6.69
C ARG A 68 30.18 -40.26 5.60
N PRO A 69 30.71 -39.84 4.41
CA PRO A 69 30.37 -38.71 3.52
C PRO A 69 30.49 -38.99 1.96
N SER A 70 30.18 -37.98 1.12
CA SER A 70 30.49 -37.86 -0.35
C SER A 70 29.61 -38.67 -1.35
N LYS A 71 29.47 -38.34 -2.66
CA LYS A 71 30.20 -37.38 -3.54
C LYS A 71 29.38 -36.91 -4.79
N SER A 72 29.65 -35.68 -5.26
CA SER A 72 29.57 -35.14 -6.65
C SER A 72 28.30 -35.22 -7.54
N SER A 73 27.71 -34.04 -7.83
CA SER A 73 27.56 -33.40 -9.17
C SER A 73 26.72 -32.11 -9.02
N SER A 74 26.81 -31.05 -9.81
CA SER A 74 27.86 -30.53 -10.73
C SER A 74 27.47 -29.07 -11.06
N ASN A 75 28.31 -28.06 -10.79
CA ASN A 75 28.02 -26.66 -11.11
C ASN A 75 29.29 -25.82 -11.30
N LEU A 76 29.55 -25.47 -12.56
CA LEU A 76 30.38 -24.45 -13.22
C LEU A 76 29.70 -24.33 -14.62
N GLU A 77 29.62 -23.21 -15.33
CA GLU A 77 30.50 -22.04 -15.48
C GLU A 77 29.65 -20.75 -15.33
N ASP A 78 30.04 -19.79 -14.48
CA ASP A 78 30.81 -18.56 -14.77
C ASP A 78 30.10 -17.43 -15.55
N VAL A 79 30.24 -16.20 -15.02
CA VAL A 79 29.80 -14.93 -15.64
C VAL A 79 30.96 -13.92 -15.60
N GLU A 80 32.15 -14.35 -16.05
CA GLU A 80 33.34 -13.50 -16.19
C GLU A 80 33.62 -13.05 -17.65
N ASP A 81 32.60 -12.75 -18.46
CA ASP A 81 32.84 -12.20 -19.82
C ASP A 81 31.85 -11.14 -20.31
N LEU A 82 31.62 -10.11 -19.48
CA LEU A 82 31.01 -8.83 -19.92
C LEU A 82 31.97 -7.62 -19.81
N GLY A 83 33.21 -7.83 -19.33
CA GLY A 83 34.21 -6.77 -19.21
C GLY A 83 35.02 -6.49 -20.49
N ARG A 84 34.85 -7.28 -21.56
CA ARG A 84 35.85 -7.40 -22.64
C ARG A 84 35.50 -6.75 -23.98
N ILE A 85 34.37 -6.03 -24.09
CA ILE A 85 33.91 -5.40 -25.34
C ILE A 85 33.81 -3.86 -25.21
N MET A 86 34.76 -3.21 -24.52
CA MET A 86 34.82 -1.73 -24.46
C MET A 86 36.24 -1.13 -24.34
N LYS A 87 37.28 -1.82 -24.86
CA LYS A 87 38.66 -1.29 -24.96
C LYS A 87 39.31 -1.59 -26.31
N SER A 88 39.00 -0.78 -27.33
CA SER A 88 39.67 -0.85 -28.64
C SER A 88 39.67 0.47 -29.42
N SER A 89 39.96 1.60 -28.76
CA SER A 89 40.35 2.88 -29.40
C SER A 89 41.00 3.83 -28.38
N GLY A 90 42.17 4.39 -28.70
CA GLY A 90 42.78 5.53 -27.96
C GLY A 90 42.28 6.88 -28.49
N GLN A 91 42.87 8.03 -28.15
CA GLN A 91 44.00 8.33 -27.24
C GLN A 91 43.99 9.85 -26.87
N ASP A 92 44.88 10.26 -25.96
CA ASP A 92 45.38 11.64 -25.72
C ASP A 92 44.47 12.74 -25.07
N GLY A 93 45.11 13.68 -24.35
CA GLY A 93 44.57 15.02 -24.01
C GLY A 93 44.16 15.28 -22.54
N PRO A 94 44.77 16.25 -21.80
CA PRO A 94 44.49 16.46 -20.37
C PRO A 94 43.88 17.83 -19.96
N ALA A 95 43.44 17.87 -18.69
CA ALA A 95 43.27 19.03 -17.78
C ALA A 95 41.97 19.88 -17.82
N GLY A 96 41.57 20.37 -16.63
CA GLY A 96 40.63 21.49 -16.44
C GLY A 96 39.18 21.16 -16.08
N LYS A 97 38.88 20.81 -14.82
CA LYS A 97 37.49 20.82 -14.29
C LYS A 97 37.24 22.04 -13.41
N THR A 98 36.35 22.93 -13.84
CA THR A 98 35.56 23.79 -12.94
C THR A 98 34.24 23.09 -12.58
N PRO A 99 33.60 23.40 -11.44
CA PRO A 99 32.30 22.81 -11.10
C PRO A 99 31.20 23.34 -12.01
N ILE A 100 30.54 22.45 -12.76
CA ILE A 100 29.35 22.79 -13.54
C ILE A 100 28.15 22.84 -12.59
N ALA A 101 27.42 23.97 -12.59
CA ALA A 101 26.19 24.11 -11.83
C ALA A 101 25.10 23.19 -12.42
N VAL A 102 24.34 22.52 -11.55
CA VAL A 102 23.22 21.65 -11.97
C VAL A 102 21.99 22.51 -12.23
N ASP A 103 21.76 22.84 -13.49
CA ASP A 103 20.52 23.46 -13.95
C ASP A 103 19.37 22.43 -13.92
N PHE A 104 18.25 22.79 -13.29
CA PHE A 104 17.05 21.96 -13.17
C PHE A 104 16.00 22.22 -14.28
N THR A 105 16.33 23.03 -15.30
CA THR A 105 15.37 23.54 -16.29
C THR A 105 15.65 23.11 -17.74
N THR A 106 15.68 21.81 -18.03
CA THR A 106 15.59 21.33 -19.43
C THR A 106 14.74 20.06 -19.57
N TYR A 107 13.59 20.19 -20.23
CA TYR A 107 12.78 19.04 -20.66
C TYR A 107 13.40 18.40 -21.92
N GLY A 108 14.18 17.33 -21.72
CA GLY A 108 14.73 16.48 -22.79
C GLY A 108 13.84 15.25 -23.09
N LYS A 109 13.77 14.82 -24.35
CA LYS A 109 12.95 13.66 -24.77
C LYS A 109 13.49 12.32 -24.24
N ALA A 110 12.56 11.40 -23.98
CA ALA A 110 12.81 10.09 -23.38
C ALA A 110 13.61 9.11 -24.26
N THR A 111 14.29 8.16 -23.61
CA THR A 111 13.88 6.73 -23.63
C THR A 111 14.63 5.92 -22.55
N LYS A 112 13.90 5.40 -21.54
CA LYS A 112 14.34 4.27 -20.69
C LYS A 112 13.15 3.37 -20.31
N LYS A 113 12.77 2.48 -21.24
CA LYS A 113 11.93 1.30 -20.97
C LYS A 113 12.82 0.13 -20.49
N PRO A 114 12.28 -1.00 -19.96
CA PRO A 114 11.05 -1.21 -19.21
C PRO A 114 11.35 -1.73 -17.77
N THR A 115 12.55 -1.47 -17.25
CA THR A 115 13.22 -2.29 -16.23
C THR A 115 12.52 -2.39 -14.88
N GLN A 116 11.77 -1.36 -14.47
CA GLN A 116 11.23 -1.29 -13.10
C GLN A 116 10.10 -2.31 -12.87
N THR A 117 9.08 -2.35 -13.73
CA THR A 117 7.98 -3.33 -13.63
C THR A 117 8.51 -4.77 -13.68
N VAL A 118 9.49 -5.06 -14.53
CA VAL A 118 10.13 -6.39 -14.62
C VAL A 118 10.83 -6.77 -13.30
N LYS A 119 11.52 -5.82 -12.65
CA LYS A 119 12.17 -6.03 -11.35
C LYS A 119 11.16 -6.27 -10.22
N GLU A 120 10.05 -5.51 -10.21
CA GLU A 120 8.99 -5.66 -9.21
C GLU A 120 8.22 -6.98 -9.38
N MET A 121 7.91 -7.37 -10.62
CA MET A 121 7.38 -8.71 -10.95
C MET A 121 8.31 -9.83 -10.47
N ALA A 122 9.62 -9.72 -10.71
CA ALA A 122 10.59 -10.71 -10.22
C ALA A 122 10.60 -10.80 -8.69
N GLY A 123 10.41 -9.67 -7.99
CA GLY A 123 10.22 -9.62 -6.54
C GLY A 123 8.94 -10.35 -6.08
N HIS A 124 7.81 -10.11 -6.74
CA HIS A 124 6.55 -10.86 -6.49
C HIS A 124 6.74 -12.37 -6.69
N TYR A 125 7.29 -12.79 -7.83
CA TYR A 125 7.52 -14.20 -8.11
C TYR A 125 8.53 -14.85 -7.14
N LYS A 126 9.52 -14.10 -6.62
CA LYS A 126 10.41 -14.61 -5.54
C LYS A 126 9.61 -14.88 -4.26
N LYS A 127 8.72 -13.97 -3.85
CA LYS A 127 7.87 -14.14 -2.66
C LYS A 127 6.89 -15.31 -2.82
N ILE A 128 6.15 -15.41 -3.94
CA ILE A 128 5.22 -16.53 -4.16
C ILE A 128 5.96 -17.88 -4.20
N LYS A 129 7.16 -17.96 -4.78
CA LYS A 129 7.96 -19.20 -4.79
C LYS A 129 8.30 -19.73 -3.38
N MET A 130 8.43 -18.87 -2.37
CA MET A 130 8.68 -19.28 -0.98
C MET A 130 7.50 -20.04 -0.36
N MET A 131 6.27 -19.83 -0.85
CA MET A 131 5.07 -20.52 -0.35
C MET A 131 4.93 -21.97 -0.87
N ARG A 132 5.87 -22.45 -1.70
CA ARG A 132 5.80 -23.80 -2.27
C ARG A 132 6.05 -24.86 -1.19
N GLY A 133 5.02 -25.67 -0.91
CA GLY A 133 5.10 -26.77 0.04
C GLY A 133 4.79 -26.38 1.50
N VAL A 134 4.42 -25.11 1.74
CA VAL A 134 3.90 -24.69 3.05
C VAL A 134 2.53 -25.36 3.28
N PRO A 135 2.29 -25.99 4.46
CA PRO A 135 1.00 -26.61 4.77
C PRO A 135 -0.19 -25.65 4.59
N GLY A 136 -1.30 -26.16 4.06
CA GLY A 136 -2.51 -25.37 3.75
C GLY A 136 -2.46 -24.61 2.41
N VAL A 137 -1.31 -24.48 1.75
CA VAL A 137 -1.22 -23.81 0.43
C VAL A 137 -1.84 -24.70 -0.66
N ARG A 138 -3.01 -24.28 -1.14
CA ARG A 138 -3.76 -24.91 -2.24
C ARG A 138 -3.01 -24.78 -3.57
N SER A 139 -2.78 -25.90 -4.25
CA SER A 139 -1.94 -25.98 -5.46
C SER A 139 -2.44 -25.12 -6.62
N GLU A 140 -3.75 -25.04 -6.79
CA GLU A 140 -4.46 -24.24 -7.78
C GLU A 140 -4.34 -22.73 -7.48
N ARG A 141 -4.37 -22.34 -6.20
CA ARG A 141 -4.15 -20.95 -5.77
C ARG A 141 -2.68 -20.53 -5.92
N PHE A 142 -1.74 -21.45 -5.69
CA PHE A 142 -0.32 -21.22 -5.96
C PHE A 142 -0.07 -21.00 -7.47
N ALA A 143 -0.72 -21.79 -8.34
CA ALA A 143 -0.65 -21.60 -9.78
C ALA A 143 -1.31 -20.27 -10.23
N GLU A 144 -2.46 -19.92 -9.65
CA GLU A 144 -3.14 -18.64 -9.87
C GLU A 144 -2.25 -17.44 -9.50
N ALA A 145 -1.60 -17.47 -8.33
CA ALA A 145 -0.73 -16.40 -7.82
C ALA A 145 0.55 -16.17 -8.65
N MET A 146 0.95 -17.13 -9.50
CA MET A 146 2.05 -16.97 -10.47
C MET A 146 1.66 -16.17 -11.71
N ARG A 147 0.40 -15.76 -11.85
CA ARG A 147 -0.06 -14.83 -12.89
C ARG A 147 -0.62 -13.57 -12.23
N ILE A 148 0.18 -12.51 -12.21
CA ILE A 148 -0.23 -11.21 -11.66
C ILE A 148 -1.44 -10.70 -12.43
N ARG A 149 -2.47 -10.24 -11.72
CA ARG A 149 -3.72 -9.68 -12.28
C ARG A 149 -4.10 -8.31 -11.72
N HIS A 150 -3.58 -7.97 -10.55
CA HIS A 150 -3.95 -6.81 -9.76
C HIS A 150 -2.69 -6.21 -9.12
N CYS A 151 -2.56 -4.89 -9.14
CA CYS A 151 -1.50 -4.13 -8.49
C CYS A 151 -2.13 -3.12 -7.52
N ALA A 152 -1.79 -3.24 -6.24
CA ALA A 152 -2.24 -2.33 -5.18
C ALA A 152 -1.11 -1.35 -4.84
N LEU A 153 -1.26 -0.11 -5.30
CA LEU A 153 -0.36 1.00 -5.04
C LEU A 153 -0.80 1.66 -3.74
N SER A 154 -0.44 1.00 -2.62
CA SER A 154 -0.98 1.32 -1.29
C SER A 154 -0.14 0.81 -0.11
N LEU A 155 1.16 0.51 -0.32
CA LEU A 155 1.99 -0.17 0.68
C LEU A 155 2.63 0.80 1.70
N VAL A 156 3.55 1.65 1.24
CA VAL A 156 4.27 2.66 2.05
C VAL A 156 4.52 3.87 1.16
N GLY A 157 4.41 5.07 1.75
CA GLY A 157 4.55 6.34 1.03
C GLY A 157 3.31 6.71 0.20
N GLU A 158 3.45 7.76 -0.61
CA GLU A 158 2.38 8.33 -1.41
C GLU A 158 2.65 8.06 -2.91
N PRO A 159 1.97 7.09 -3.54
CA PRO A 159 2.27 6.67 -4.91
C PRO A 159 2.02 7.78 -5.94
N ILE A 160 1.12 8.73 -5.68
CA ILE A 160 0.81 9.81 -6.62
C ILE A 160 1.92 10.86 -6.69
N PHE A 161 2.86 10.85 -5.73
CA PHE A 161 4.05 11.69 -5.74
C PHE A 161 5.13 11.19 -6.72
N TYR A 162 5.07 9.94 -7.18
CA TYR A 162 6.03 9.39 -8.14
C TYR A 162 5.88 10.05 -9.52
N PRO A 163 6.91 10.75 -10.06
CA PRO A 163 6.76 11.56 -11.28
C PRO A 163 6.30 10.80 -12.52
N HIS A 164 6.60 9.49 -12.59
CA HIS A 164 6.26 8.63 -13.72
C HIS A 164 5.05 7.72 -13.43
N ILE A 165 4.18 8.06 -12.45
CA ILE A 165 3.02 7.25 -12.07
C ILE A 165 2.10 6.91 -13.25
N ASN A 166 1.85 7.87 -14.15
CA ASN A 166 1.06 7.66 -15.36
C ASN A 166 1.74 6.73 -16.38
N GLU A 167 3.08 6.74 -16.48
CA GLU A 167 3.82 5.81 -17.35
C GLU A 167 3.78 4.39 -16.78
N PHE A 168 3.98 4.25 -15.47
CA PHE A 168 3.93 2.98 -14.76
C PHE A 168 2.54 2.34 -14.78
N LEU A 169 1.47 3.14 -14.63
CA LEU A 169 0.10 2.68 -14.84
C LEU A 169 -0.12 2.13 -16.26
N GLY A 170 0.36 2.86 -17.28
CA GLY A 170 0.32 2.38 -18.67
C GLY A 170 1.09 1.07 -18.88
N MET A 171 2.20 0.85 -18.18
CA MET A 171 2.94 -0.42 -18.21
C MET A 171 2.17 -1.57 -17.54
N LEU A 172 1.49 -1.33 -16.42
CA LEU A 172 0.62 -2.34 -15.79
C LEU A 172 -0.56 -2.72 -16.69
N HIS A 173 -1.21 -1.72 -17.29
CA HIS A 173 -2.38 -1.93 -18.15
C HIS A 173 -2.04 -2.63 -19.46
N ALA A 174 -0.86 -2.39 -20.04
CA ALA A 174 -0.37 -3.11 -21.22
C ALA A 174 -0.22 -4.63 -20.97
N GLU A 175 0.13 -5.03 -19.74
CA GLU A 175 0.17 -6.43 -19.29
C GLU A 175 -1.19 -6.95 -18.76
N ARG A 176 -2.26 -6.15 -18.91
CA ARG A 176 -3.62 -6.40 -18.37
C ARG A 176 -3.63 -6.71 -16.86
N ILE A 177 -2.84 -5.94 -16.11
CA ILE A 177 -2.81 -5.91 -14.64
C ILE A 177 -3.61 -4.70 -14.17
N SER A 178 -4.67 -4.91 -13.39
CA SER A 178 -5.55 -3.84 -12.96
C SER A 178 -4.91 -3.02 -11.84
N SER A 179 -5.20 -1.72 -11.78
CA SER A 179 -4.56 -0.80 -10.82
C SER A 179 -5.53 -0.28 -9.76
N PHE A 180 -5.12 -0.41 -8.50
CA PHE A 180 -5.78 0.16 -7.34
C PHE A 180 -4.81 1.16 -6.71
N LEU A 181 -5.08 2.47 -6.82
CA LEU A 181 -4.19 3.51 -6.31
C LEU A 181 -4.80 4.18 -5.10
N VAL A 182 -4.07 4.25 -3.99
CA VAL A 182 -4.47 4.94 -2.74
C VAL A 182 -3.61 6.18 -2.55
N CYS A 183 -4.24 7.33 -2.27
CA CYS A 183 -3.55 8.57 -1.90
C CYS A 183 -4.18 9.26 -0.68
N ASN A 184 -3.45 10.20 -0.07
CA ASN A 184 -3.83 10.95 1.15
C ASN A 184 -4.42 12.35 0.88
N ALA A 185 -4.82 12.64 -0.37
CA ALA A 185 -5.37 13.92 -0.79
C ALA A 185 -4.47 15.18 -0.55
N GLN A 186 -3.15 15.03 -0.39
CA GLN A 186 -2.22 16.17 -0.26
C GLN A 186 -1.68 16.73 -1.60
N HIS A 187 -1.94 16.04 -2.70
CA HIS A 187 -1.32 16.27 -4.01
C HIS A 187 -2.36 16.56 -5.11
N PRO A 188 -3.11 17.69 -5.04
CA PRO A 188 -4.23 17.96 -5.95
C PRO A 188 -3.81 18.08 -7.42
N ASP A 189 -2.63 18.62 -7.71
CA ASP A 189 -2.21 18.86 -9.09
C ASP A 189 -1.79 17.55 -9.78
N GLN A 190 -1.14 16.65 -9.04
CA GLN A 190 -0.87 15.26 -9.44
C GLN A 190 -2.17 14.46 -9.55
N LEU A 191 -3.12 14.65 -8.61
CA LEU A 191 -4.42 13.99 -8.64
C LEU A 191 -5.23 14.41 -9.89
N ALA A 192 -5.26 15.70 -10.23
CA ALA A 192 -5.89 16.17 -11.46
C ALA A 192 -5.26 15.48 -12.70
N ALA A 193 -3.93 15.47 -12.79
CA ALA A 193 -3.16 14.88 -13.88
C ALA A 193 -3.13 13.34 -13.90
N LEU A 194 -3.70 12.65 -12.91
CA LEU A 194 -3.73 11.18 -12.87
C LEU A 194 -4.64 10.63 -13.98
N LYS A 195 -4.09 9.76 -14.83
CA LYS A 195 -4.79 9.02 -15.88
C LYS A 195 -5.71 7.93 -15.30
N ALA A 196 -6.39 7.20 -16.17
CA ALA A 196 -7.20 6.04 -15.81
C ALA A 196 -6.51 5.11 -14.79
N VAL A 197 -7.23 4.77 -13.72
CA VAL A 197 -6.94 3.61 -12.86
C VAL A 197 -8.20 2.75 -12.75
N THR A 198 -8.05 1.45 -12.45
CA THR A 198 -9.23 0.57 -12.34
C THR A 198 -10.12 0.98 -11.18
N GLN A 199 -9.52 1.38 -10.05
CA GLN A 199 -10.19 2.03 -8.93
C GLN A 199 -9.24 3.00 -8.20
N LEU A 200 -9.70 4.23 -7.97
CA LEU A 200 -8.98 5.30 -7.26
C LEU A 200 -9.53 5.41 -5.83
N TYR A 201 -8.64 5.28 -4.86
CA TYR A 201 -8.90 5.44 -3.44
C TYR A 201 -8.31 6.75 -2.92
N VAL A 202 -9.05 7.38 -2.02
CA VAL A 202 -8.51 8.39 -1.10
C VAL A 202 -8.75 7.94 0.32
N SER A 203 -7.67 7.90 1.11
CA SER A 203 -7.74 7.65 2.55
C SER A 203 -8.27 8.93 3.20
N ILE A 204 -9.35 8.81 3.98
CA ILE A 204 -9.98 9.91 4.71
C ILE A 204 -9.95 9.53 6.18
N ASP A 205 -8.82 9.83 6.82
CA ASP A 205 -8.51 9.35 8.17
C ASP A 205 -8.96 10.35 9.27
N ALA A 206 -9.70 11.40 8.89
CA ALA A 206 -10.39 12.33 9.79
C ALA A 206 -11.56 13.07 9.11
N SER A 207 -12.57 13.45 9.89
CA SER A 207 -13.76 14.19 9.43
C SER A 207 -13.60 15.72 9.30
N ASN A 208 -12.59 16.31 9.95
CA ASN A 208 -12.42 17.77 10.07
C ASN A 208 -10.95 18.20 10.15
N LYS A 209 -10.67 19.50 9.95
CA LYS A 209 -9.32 20.08 9.88
C LYS A 209 -8.49 19.85 11.15
N GLU A 210 -9.12 19.95 12.31
CA GLU A 210 -8.48 19.83 13.63
C GLU A 210 -8.12 18.38 13.95
N SER A 211 -8.98 17.42 13.60
CA SER A 211 -8.69 15.97 13.69
C SER A 211 -7.63 15.54 12.68
N LEU A 212 -7.74 15.95 11.40
CA LEU A 212 -6.78 15.63 10.34
C LEU A 212 -5.36 16.12 10.71
N ARG A 213 -5.26 17.29 11.34
CA ARG A 213 -3.97 17.82 11.82
C ARG A 213 -3.36 17.01 12.97
N LYS A 214 -4.17 16.37 13.81
CA LYS A 214 -3.70 15.55 14.95
C LYS A 214 -3.27 14.15 14.50
N ILE A 215 -4.04 13.55 13.60
CA ILE A 215 -3.89 12.17 13.13
C ILE A 215 -2.77 12.09 12.07
N ASP A 216 -2.96 12.70 10.91
CA ASP A 216 -2.03 12.62 9.77
C ASP A 216 -0.72 13.38 9.98
N ARG A 217 -0.71 14.37 10.89
CA ARG A 217 0.41 15.29 11.16
C ARG A 217 1.03 15.87 9.87
N PRO A 218 0.22 16.47 8.97
CA PRO A 218 0.59 16.71 7.59
C PRO A 218 1.73 17.71 7.42
N LEU A 219 2.61 17.44 6.45
CA LEU A 219 3.82 18.23 6.17
C LEU A 219 3.52 19.61 5.56
N HIS A 220 2.39 19.76 4.88
CA HIS A 220 1.99 20.98 4.19
C HIS A 220 1.25 21.95 5.12
N ARG A 221 1.52 23.26 5.01
CA ARG A 221 0.79 24.28 5.81
C ARG A 221 -0.64 24.49 5.29
N ASP A 222 -0.83 24.28 4.00
CA ASP A 222 -2.06 24.34 3.22
C ASP A 222 -2.73 22.95 3.09
N PHE A 223 -2.50 22.04 4.05
CA PHE A 223 -2.95 20.64 3.99
C PHE A 223 -4.46 20.46 3.81
N TRP A 224 -5.26 21.34 4.42
CA TRP A 224 -6.71 21.28 4.35
C TRP A 224 -7.23 21.84 3.04
N GLU A 225 -6.58 22.90 2.55
CA GLU A 225 -6.89 23.54 1.28
C GLU A 225 -6.53 22.61 0.11
N ARG A 226 -5.44 21.83 0.24
CA ARG A 226 -5.08 20.69 -0.63
C ARG A 226 -6.12 19.58 -0.58
N PHE A 227 -6.46 19.14 0.61
CA PHE A 227 -7.44 18.08 0.86
C PHE A 227 -8.80 18.42 0.22
N GLN A 228 -9.33 19.61 0.49
CA GLN A 228 -10.59 20.07 -0.09
C GLN A 228 -10.55 20.15 -1.63
N ARG A 229 -9.43 20.64 -2.22
CA ARG A 229 -9.22 20.60 -3.69
C ARG A 229 -9.20 19.18 -4.24
N CYS A 230 -8.63 18.21 -3.52
CA CYS A 230 -8.65 16.82 -3.94
C CYS A 230 -10.06 16.23 -3.94
N LEU A 231 -10.91 16.57 -2.96
CA LEU A 231 -12.30 16.10 -2.94
C LEU A 231 -13.10 16.65 -4.13
N ASP A 232 -12.87 17.90 -4.53
CA ASP A 232 -13.48 18.47 -5.76
C ASP A 232 -13.00 17.74 -7.02
N ILE A 233 -11.72 17.36 -7.10
CA ILE A 233 -11.19 16.57 -8.22
C ILE A 233 -11.80 15.16 -8.28
N LEU A 234 -12.10 14.55 -7.13
CA LEU A 234 -12.79 13.25 -7.06
C LEU A 234 -14.25 13.34 -7.50
N ARG A 235 -14.93 14.46 -7.17
CA ARG A 235 -16.30 14.78 -7.60
C ARG A 235 -16.45 14.83 -9.11
N GLU A 236 -15.38 15.20 -9.83
CA GLU A 236 -15.32 15.14 -11.29
C GLU A 236 -14.84 13.77 -11.80
N LYS A 237 -13.77 13.19 -11.22
CA LYS A 237 -13.25 11.89 -11.66
C LYS A 237 -14.22 10.72 -11.48
N ARG A 238 -15.21 10.80 -10.58
CA ARG A 238 -16.28 9.79 -10.41
C ARG A 238 -17.10 9.51 -11.68
N PHE A 239 -17.03 10.38 -12.68
CA PHE A 239 -17.68 10.17 -13.98
C PHE A 239 -16.81 9.40 -14.98
N LYS A 240 -15.48 9.33 -14.76
CA LYS A 240 -14.51 8.69 -15.66
C LYS A 240 -13.90 7.39 -15.11
N GLN A 241 -13.91 7.21 -13.80
CA GLN A 241 -13.41 6.01 -13.14
C GLN A 241 -14.03 5.81 -11.76
N ARG A 242 -13.91 4.58 -11.22
CA ARG A 242 -14.40 4.24 -9.89
C ARG A 242 -13.60 4.99 -8.82
N THR A 243 -14.28 5.82 -8.03
CA THR A 243 -13.70 6.57 -6.90
C THR A 243 -14.18 6.03 -5.57
N VAL A 244 -13.28 5.90 -4.59
CA VAL A 244 -13.58 5.35 -3.27
C VAL A 244 -13.02 6.28 -2.19
N PHE A 245 -13.84 6.62 -1.20
CA PHE A 245 -13.35 7.11 0.08
C PHE A 245 -13.12 5.91 0.99
N ARG A 246 -11.94 5.81 1.60
CA ARG A 246 -11.65 4.79 2.61
C ARG A 246 -11.52 5.46 3.97
N LEU A 247 -12.51 5.25 4.84
CA LEU A 247 -12.55 5.78 6.19
C LEU A 247 -11.90 4.77 7.14
N THR A 248 -10.88 5.19 7.89
CA THR A 248 -10.24 4.36 8.91
C THR A 248 -10.81 4.72 10.29
N LEU A 249 -11.79 3.98 10.78
CA LEU A 249 -12.43 4.25 12.07
C LEU A 249 -11.52 3.87 13.23
N VAL A 250 -11.36 4.81 14.17
CA VAL A 250 -10.56 4.67 15.39
C VAL A 250 -11.50 4.82 16.59
N LYS A 251 -11.45 3.89 17.53
CA LYS A 251 -12.30 3.93 18.73
C LYS A 251 -11.83 5.02 19.71
N GLY A 252 -12.78 5.85 20.15
CA GLY A 252 -12.57 6.91 21.15
C GLY A 252 -13.10 8.30 20.78
N PHE A 253 -13.66 8.49 19.58
CA PHE A 253 -14.27 9.75 19.14
C PHE A 253 -15.80 9.75 19.32
N ASN A 254 -16.43 10.93 19.22
CA ASN A 254 -17.89 11.06 19.31
C ASN A 254 -18.55 10.68 17.98
N VAL A 255 -19.36 9.62 17.98
CA VAL A 255 -19.98 9.07 16.77
C VAL A 255 -20.84 10.11 16.04
N ASP A 256 -21.62 10.93 16.74
CA ASP A 256 -22.52 11.90 16.11
C ASP A 256 -21.75 13.03 15.40
N ASP A 257 -20.72 13.60 16.05
CA ASP A 257 -19.86 14.64 15.46
C ASP A 257 -19.05 14.10 14.28
N GLU A 258 -18.60 12.85 14.36
CA GLU A 258 -17.90 12.21 13.24
C GLU A 258 -18.83 11.91 12.08
N VAL A 259 -20.04 11.39 12.31
CA VAL A 259 -21.03 11.10 11.26
C VAL A 259 -21.43 12.37 10.50
N GLU A 260 -21.64 13.49 11.19
CA GLU A 260 -21.94 14.78 10.54
C GLU A 260 -20.76 15.23 9.64
N GLY A 261 -19.53 15.21 10.16
CA GLY A 261 -18.35 15.62 9.40
C GLY A 261 -17.98 14.67 8.24
N TYR A 262 -18.09 13.35 8.42
CA TYR A 262 -17.90 12.41 7.31
C TYR A 262 -19.00 12.54 6.25
N ALA A 263 -20.23 12.89 6.64
CA ALA A 263 -21.30 13.22 5.69
C ALA A 263 -20.99 14.49 4.86
N ASP A 264 -20.43 15.54 5.47
CA ASP A 264 -19.94 16.73 4.73
C ASP A 264 -18.90 16.36 3.66
N LEU A 265 -17.95 15.49 4.00
CA LEU A 265 -16.91 15.08 3.07
C LEU A 265 -17.47 14.22 1.92
N VAL A 266 -18.39 13.29 2.21
CA VAL A 266 -19.06 12.47 1.20
C VAL A 266 -19.95 13.33 0.29
N GLU A 267 -20.69 14.31 0.84
CA GLU A 267 -21.49 15.25 0.05
C GLU A 267 -20.62 16.11 -0.88
N LYS A 268 -19.43 16.51 -0.43
CA LYS A 268 -18.47 17.27 -1.23
C LYS A 268 -17.83 16.42 -2.35
N GLY A 269 -17.34 15.23 -2.04
CA GLY A 269 -16.62 14.39 -3.02
C GLY A 269 -17.48 13.49 -3.91
N LEU A 270 -18.70 13.15 -3.47
CA LEU A 270 -19.61 12.19 -4.10
C LEU A 270 -18.89 10.94 -4.68
N PRO A 271 -18.06 10.23 -3.90
CA PRO A 271 -17.33 9.06 -4.40
C PRO A 271 -18.31 7.97 -4.87
N CYS A 272 -17.87 7.11 -5.80
CA CYS A 272 -18.66 5.95 -6.22
C CYS A 272 -18.99 5.02 -5.05
N PHE A 273 -18.04 4.90 -4.10
CA PHE A 273 -18.14 4.05 -2.92
C PHE A 273 -17.53 4.72 -1.68
N VAL A 274 -17.98 4.31 -0.50
CA VAL A 274 -17.30 4.58 0.78
C VAL A 274 -17.01 3.23 1.44
N GLU A 275 -15.73 2.90 1.61
CA GLU A 275 -15.26 1.77 2.40
C GLU A 275 -14.99 2.25 3.83
N ILE A 276 -15.77 1.78 4.80
CA ILE A 276 -15.60 2.10 6.22
C ILE A 276 -14.96 0.89 6.89
N LYS A 277 -13.75 1.08 7.44
CA LYS A 277 -12.97 -0.02 8.04
C LYS A 277 -12.45 0.35 9.42
N GLY A 278 -12.63 -0.56 10.38
CA GLY A 278 -12.01 -0.46 11.70
C GLY A 278 -10.49 -0.54 11.65
N VAL A 279 -9.80 0.37 12.36
CA VAL A 279 -8.33 0.37 12.46
C VAL A 279 -7.83 -0.96 13.02
N THR A 280 -6.75 -1.50 12.44
CA THR A 280 -6.08 -2.71 12.93
C THR A 280 -4.76 -2.31 13.59
N TYR A 281 -4.55 -2.72 14.84
CA TYR A 281 -3.31 -2.41 15.56
C TYR A 281 -2.17 -3.30 15.08
N CYS A 282 -1.10 -2.69 14.56
CA CYS A 282 0.03 -3.39 13.93
C CYS A 282 1.26 -3.58 14.85
N GLY A 283 1.20 -3.19 16.13
CA GLY A 283 2.27 -3.43 17.11
C GLY A 283 3.55 -2.61 16.97
N THR A 284 3.81 -2.00 15.80
CA THR A 284 5.08 -1.32 15.51
C THR A 284 5.30 -0.07 16.37
N SER A 285 6.56 0.35 16.49
CA SER A 285 6.99 1.59 17.16
C SER A 285 6.29 2.86 16.62
N SER A 286 5.85 2.86 15.36
CA SER A 286 5.03 3.93 14.77
C SER A 286 3.66 4.07 15.46
N SER A 287 3.04 2.97 15.91
CA SER A 287 1.76 2.96 16.63
C SER A 287 1.86 3.73 17.94
N ALA A 288 2.94 3.49 18.70
CA ALA A 288 3.22 4.19 19.95
C ALA A 288 3.47 5.69 19.72
N GLY A 289 4.23 6.05 18.67
CA GLY A 289 4.44 7.45 18.27
C GLY A 289 3.18 8.17 17.80
N ALA A 290 2.15 7.45 17.33
CA ALA A 290 0.83 7.96 17.01
C ALA A 290 -0.10 8.09 18.22
N GLY A 291 0.18 7.38 19.33
CA GLY A 291 -0.69 7.30 20.50
C GLY A 291 -1.84 6.28 20.35
N LEU A 292 -1.74 5.37 19.38
CA LEU A 292 -2.73 4.31 19.14
C LEU A 292 -2.42 3.07 19.97
N SER A 293 -3.46 2.42 20.48
CA SER A 293 -3.39 1.20 21.30
C SER A 293 -4.44 0.17 20.87
N MET A 294 -4.39 -1.05 21.43
CA MET A 294 -5.45 -2.05 21.26
C MET A 294 -6.84 -1.57 21.73
N ALA A 295 -6.92 -0.59 22.65
CA ALA A 295 -8.19 -0.01 23.08
C ALA A 295 -8.82 0.93 22.01
N ASN A 296 -8.05 1.31 20.98
CA ASN A 296 -8.51 2.14 19.86
C ASN A 296 -8.98 1.32 18.65
N VAL A 297 -8.91 -0.01 18.71
CA VAL A 297 -9.49 -0.92 17.70
C VAL A 297 -11.01 -1.04 17.96
N PRO A 298 -11.89 -0.63 17.02
CA PRO A 298 -13.32 -0.83 17.18
C PRO A 298 -13.73 -2.28 16.96
N PHE A 299 -14.71 -2.76 17.72
CA PHE A 299 -15.41 -4.00 17.42
C PHE A 299 -16.28 -3.85 16.17
N TYR A 300 -16.66 -4.96 15.55
CA TYR A 300 -17.47 -4.92 14.33
C TYR A 300 -18.82 -4.21 14.54
N ALA A 301 -19.47 -4.41 15.70
CA ALA A 301 -20.69 -3.69 16.08
C ALA A 301 -20.50 -2.16 16.07
N GLU A 302 -19.37 -1.65 16.58
CA GLU A 302 -19.11 -0.20 16.60
C GLU A 302 -18.90 0.36 15.19
N VAL A 303 -18.43 -0.46 14.24
CA VAL A 303 -18.37 -0.10 12.82
C VAL A 303 -19.75 -0.18 12.17
N THR A 304 -20.58 -1.18 12.48
CA THR A 304 -21.95 -1.26 11.93
C THR A 304 -22.82 -0.10 12.42
N ASP A 305 -22.76 0.23 13.72
CA ASP A 305 -23.53 1.33 14.32
C ASP A 305 -23.19 2.68 13.68
N PHE A 306 -21.90 2.96 13.47
CA PHE A 306 -21.44 4.13 12.72
C PHE A 306 -21.94 4.14 11.28
N VAL A 307 -21.90 3.00 10.59
CA VAL A 307 -22.29 2.91 9.17
C VAL A 307 -23.80 3.07 8.98
N GLU A 308 -24.63 2.54 9.88
CA GLU A 308 -26.08 2.79 9.86
C GLU A 308 -26.42 4.26 10.20
N ALA A 309 -25.64 4.90 11.08
CA ALA A 309 -25.77 6.33 11.35
C ALA A 309 -25.38 7.18 10.13
N LEU A 310 -24.28 6.86 9.45
CA LEU A 310 -23.84 7.54 8.23
C LEU A 310 -24.80 7.31 7.05
N ASP A 311 -25.25 6.07 6.82
CA ASP A 311 -26.25 5.72 5.80
C ASP A 311 -27.56 6.51 5.99
N ARG A 312 -28.06 6.57 7.23
CA ARG A 312 -29.20 7.42 7.60
C ARG A 312 -28.93 8.90 7.32
N LYS A 313 -27.75 9.40 7.70
CA LYS A 313 -27.39 10.82 7.54
C LYS A 313 -27.26 11.26 6.08
N LEU A 314 -26.71 10.40 5.22
CA LEU A 314 -26.63 10.64 3.77
C LEU A 314 -28.05 10.70 3.17
N LYS A 315 -28.97 9.84 3.62
CA LYS A 315 -30.38 9.86 3.21
C LYS A 315 -31.15 11.08 3.71
N GLU A 316 -30.88 11.55 4.94
CA GLU A 316 -31.41 12.83 5.46
C GLU A 316 -30.99 14.02 4.59
N ARG A 317 -29.76 13.99 4.04
CA ARG A 317 -29.25 14.99 3.07
C ARG A 317 -29.75 14.77 1.63
N GLY A 318 -30.56 13.75 1.37
CA GLY A 318 -31.10 13.43 0.04
C GLY A 318 -30.07 12.83 -0.93
N LEU A 319 -28.96 12.27 -0.42
CA LEU A 319 -27.90 11.68 -1.24
C LEU A 319 -28.21 10.21 -1.53
N ASP A 320 -28.15 9.85 -2.83
CA ASP A 320 -28.41 8.49 -3.32
C ASP A 320 -27.24 7.54 -3.03
N TYR A 321 -27.20 7.05 -1.78
CA TYR A 321 -26.28 6.04 -1.26
C TYR A 321 -27.04 4.98 -0.47
N GLY A 322 -26.42 3.80 -0.33
CA GLY A 322 -26.88 2.77 0.59
C GLY A 322 -25.81 1.74 0.93
N ILE A 323 -26.03 1.00 2.02
CA ILE A 323 -25.20 -0.14 2.40
C ILE A 323 -25.29 -1.24 1.34
N ALA A 324 -24.15 -1.64 0.80
CA ALA A 324 -24.05 -2.46 -0.40
C ALA A 324 -23.34 -3.81 -0.16
N ALA A 325 -22.31 -3.82 0.68
CA ALA A 325 -21.61 -5.04 1.08
C ALA A 325 -20.98 -4.92 2.47
N GLU A 326 -20.58 -6.04 3.04
CA GLU A 326 -19.81 -6.11 4.29
C GLU A 326 -18.68 -7.15 4.20
N HIS A 327 -17.75 -7.09 5.14
CA HIS A 327 -16.85 -8.21 5.47
C HIS A 327 -16.49 -8.16 6.96
N ALA A 328 -17.30 -8.83 7.79
CA ALA A 328 -17.18 -8.77 9.24
C ALA A 328 -15.81 -9.24 9.75
N HIS A 329 -15.17 -10.21 9.09
CA HIS A 329 -13.83 -10.70 9.46
C HIS A 329 -12.73 -9.64 9.26
N SER A 330 -12.89 -8.68 8.33
CA SER A 330 -11.96 -7.56 8.15
C SER A 330 -12.44 -6.26 8.82
N CYS A 331 -13.49 -6.32 9.64
CA CYS A 331 -14.13 -5.16 10.29
C CYS A 331 -14.44 -4.04 9.28
N CYS A 332 -15.04 -4.40 8.13
CA CYS A 332 -15.23 -3.51 6.98
C CYS A 332 -16.68 -3.53 6.46
N VAL A 333 -17.18 -2.38 6.02
CA VAL A 333 -18.51 -2.23 5.39
C VAL A 333 -18.40 -1.26 4.20
N LEU A 334 -19.19 -1.50 3.16
CA LEU A 334 -19.19 -0.75 1.91
C LEU A 334 -20.53 -0.05 1.70
N LEU A 335 -20.52 1.29 1.71
CA LEU A 335 -21.59 2.09 1.11
C LEU A 335 -21.31 2.25 -0.39
N ALA A 336 -22.34 2.22 -1.23
CA ALA A 336 -22.25 2.50 -2.65
C ALA A 336 -23.26 3.58 -3.05
N SER A 337 -22.93 4.40 -4.06
CA SER A 337 -23.91 5.27 -4.70
C SER A 337 -24.92 4.43 -5.49
N GLY A 338 -26.20 4.84 -5.54
CA GLY A 338 -27.26 4.14 -6.27
C GLY A 338 -27.02 4.00 -7.78
N ARG A 339 -26.06 4.74 -8.34
CA ARG A 339 -25.44 4.49 -9.68
C ARG A 339 -25.01 3.03 -9.89
N PHE A 340 -24.62 2.34 -8.82
CA PHE A 340 -24.21 0.93 -8.82
C PHE A 340 -25.32 -0.02 -8.35
N ARG A 341 -26.59 0.41 -8.44
CA ARG A 341 -27.76 -0.38 -8.07
C ARG A 341 -28.69 -0.58 -9.27
N VAL A 342 -28.58 -1.75 -9.90
CA VAL A 342 -29.34 -2.12 -11.11
C VAL A 342 -30.41 -3.15 -10.72
N ASP A 343 -31.65 -2.95 -11.17
CA ASP A 343 -32.80 -3.83 -10.87
C ASP A 343 -32.94 -4.19 -9.37
N GLY A 344 -32.67 -3.19 -8.51
CA GLY A 344 -32.70 -3.32 -7.05
C GLY A 344 -31.48 -3.98 -6.41
N LYS A 345 -30.60 -4.62 -7.20
CA LYS A 345 -29.38 -5.33 -6.76
C LYS A 345 -28.16 -4.42 -6.84
N TRP A 346 -27.20 -4.63 -5.94
CA TRP A 346 -25.91 -3.93 -5.99
C TRP A 346 -24.96 -4.58 -7.00
N HIS A 347 -24.12 -3.77 -7.65
CA HIS A 347 -23.08 -4.17 -8.61
C HIS A 347 -21.72 -3.61 -8.17
N THR A 348 -21.29 -3.96 -6.96
CA THR A 348 -20.02 -3.47 -6.38
C THR A 348 -18.78 -4.11 -7.01
N ARG A 349 -18.93 -5.21 -7.76
CA ARG A 349 -17.83 -5.89 -8.47
C ARG A 349 -17.34 -5.07 -9.68
N ILE A 350 -16.15 -5.41 -10.15
CA ILE A 350 -15.47 -4.82 -11.31
C ILE A 350 -15.42 -5.87 -12.42
N ASP A 351 -15.90 -5.56 -13.62
CA ASP A 351 -15.54 -6.33 -14.80
C ASP A 351 -14.16 -5.84 -15.30
N TYR A 352 -13.12 -6.59 -14.90
CA TYR A 352 -11.76 -6.31 -15.33
C TYR A 352 -11.55 -6.49 -16.83
N GLN A 353 -12.28 -7.42 -17.46
CA GLN A 353 -12.18 -7.63 -18.90
C GLN A 353 -12.78 -6.43 -19.63
N LYS A 354 -13.96 -5.96 -19.20
CA LYS A 354 -14.58 -4.77 -19.80
C LYS A 354 -13.79 -3.49 -19.53
N PHE A 355 -13.17 -3.36 -18.36
CA PHE A 355 -12.23 -2.26 -18.08
C PHE A 355 -11.07 -2.20 -19.09
N PHE A 356 -10.45 -3.34 -19.41
CA PHE A 356 -9.35 -3.35 -20.40
C PHE A 356 -9.84 -3.10 -21.82
N GLU A 357 -11.01 -3.61 -22.22
CA GLU A 357 -11.61 -3.28 -23.52
C GLU A 357 -11.85 -1.78 -23.68
N LEU A 358 -12.49 -1.12 -22.70
CA LEU A 358 -12.72 0.33 -22.71
C LEU A 358 -11.41 1.11 -22.79
N LEU A 359 -10.38 0.68 -22.06
CA LEU A 359 -9.07 1.31 -22.02
C LEU A 359 -8.28 1.12 -23.33
N GLU A 360 -8.40 -0.02 -23.98
CA GLU A 360 -7.77 -0.33 -25.28
C GLU A 360 -8.51 0.35 -26.44
N GLU A 361 -9.84 0.43 -26.39
CA GLU A 361 -10.69 1.13 -27.38
C GLU A 361 -10.53 2.65 -27.31
N ARG A 362 -10.54 3.23 -26.10
CA ARG A 362 -10.72 4.67 -25.87
C ARG A 362 -9.47 5.39 -25.32
N GLY A 363 -8.45 4.65 -24.88
CA GLY A 363 -7.16 5.17 -24.38
C GLY A 363 -7.22 5.79 -22.98
N ALA A 364 -6.09 5.90 -22.27
CA ALA A 364 -6.04 6.19 -20.82
C ALA A 364 -6.57 7.57 -20.33
N ASP A 365 -7.13 8.40 -21.22
CA ASP A 365 -7.80 9.68 -20.93
C ASP A 365 -9.21 9.76 -21.54
N GLY A 366 -9.70 8.64 -22.10
CA GLY A 366 -10.91 8.56 -22.92
C GLY A 366 -12.21 8.81 -22.16
N ASP A 367 -13.31 8.66 -22.89
CA ASP A 367 -14.65 8.89 -22.37
C ASP A 367 -15.37 7.55 -22.17
N TRP A 368 -15.44 7.12 -20.91
CA TRP A 368 -16.28 6.03 -20.43
C TRP A 368 -16.66 6.31 -18.98
N THR A 369 -17.69 5.64 -18.47
CA THR A 369 -18.13 5.79 -17.08
C THR A 369 -17.83 4.54 -16.24
N PRO A 370 -17.73 4.65 -14.89
CA PRO A 370 -17.51 3.47 -14.04
C PRO A 370 -18.67 2.46 -14.03
N GLU A 371 -19.84 2.84 -14.52
CA GLU A 371 -20.98 1.96 -14.76
C GLU A 371 -20.72 1.01 -15.95
N GLU A 372 -20.00 1.44 -17.00
CA GLU A 372 -19.73 0.60 -18.20
C GLU A 372 -18.85 -0.63 -17.92
N TYR A 373 -18.19 -0.70 -16.75
CA TYR A 373 -17.39 -1.85 -16.31
C TYR A 373 -17.79 -2.39 -14.93
N MET A 374 -19.09 -2.28 -14.59
CA MET A 374 -19.68 -3.05 -13.49
C MET A 374 -19.58 -4.55 -13.75
N GLY A 375 -19.16 -5.30 -12.74
CA GLY A 375 -19.19 -6.76 -12.79
C GLY A 375 -20.58 -7.35 -12.54
N GLU A 376 -20.63 -8.67 -12.37
CA GLU A 376 -21.79 -9.39 -11.83
C GLU A 376 -22.33 -8.73 -10.55
N ALA A 377 -23.62 -8.92 -10.28
CA ALA A 377 -24.24 -8.45 -9.04
C ALA A 377 -23.45 -8.93 -7.81
N THR A 378 -23.38 -8.07 -6.79
CA THR A 378 -22.82 -8.37 -5.48
C THR A 378 -23.49 -9.63 -4.92
N PRO A 379 -22.75 -10.71 -4.60
CA PRO A 379 -23.34 -11.94 -4.12
C PRO A 379 -24.11 -11.73 -2.83
N GLU A 380 -25.17 -12.50 -2.62
CA GLU A 380 -26.01 -12.44 -1.41
C GLU A 380 -25.19 -12.56 -0.12
N TRP A 381 -24.25 -13.53 -0.05
CA TRP A 381 -23.32 -13.70 1.07
C TRP A 381 -22.39 -12.50 1.34
N ALA A 382 -22.20 -11.62 0.34
CA ALA A 382 -21.42 -10.39 0.47
C ALA A 382 -22.29 -9.17 0.83
N THR A 383 -23.61 -9.24 0.65
CA THR A 383 -24.54 -8.14 0.95
C THR A 383 -24.84 -8.00 2.44
N TRP A 384 -25.27 -6.81 2.85
CA TRP A 384 -25.60 -6.46 4.24
C TRP A 384 -26.57 -7.45 4.91
N GLY A 385 -26.22 -7.89 6.12
CA GLY A 385 -26.94 -8.87 6.92
C GLY A 385 -26.40 -10.30 6.83
N ASN A 386 -25.30 -10.54 6.10
CA ASN A 386 -24.79 -11.89 5.80
C ASN A 386 -23.34 -12.14 6.29
N GLY A 387 -22.69 -11.17 6.95
CA GLY A 387 -21.33 -11.32 7.49
C GLY A 387 -20.20 -11.20 6.46
N GLY A 388 -20.51 -11.30 5.15
CA GLY A 388 -19.61 -11.00 4.05
C GLY A 388 -18.64 -12.11 3.63
N PHE A 389 -18.65 -13.26 4.29
CA PHE A 389 -17.63 -14.30 4.12
C PHE A 389 -17.98 -15.23 2.93
N ASP A 390 -17.00 -15.52 2.07
CA ASP A 390 -17.22 -16.37 0.89
C ASP A 390 -17.48 -17.84 1.32
N PRO A 391 -18.63 -18.45 0.97
CA PRO A 391 -18.99 -19.80 1.41
C PRO A 391 -18.12 -20.91 0.80
N ARG A 392 -17.14 -20.57 -0.04
CA ARG A 392 -16.14 -21.50 -0.61
C ARG A 392 -14.86 -21.60 0.22
N ASP A 393 -14.67 -20.71 1.18
CA ASP A 393 -13.53 -20.68 2.08
C ASP A 393 -13.95 -21.13 3.50
N GLU A 394 -13.01 -21.65 4.29
CA GLU A 394 -13.30 -22.26 5.59
C GLU A 394 -13.06 -21.29 6.74
N ARG A 395 -14.11 -21.01 7.54
CA ARG A 395 -13.99 -20.19 8.75
C ARG A 395 -13.47 -21.04 9.91
N VAL A 396 -12.42 -20.55 10.58
CA VAL A 396 -11.90 -21.14 11.83
C VAL A 396 -11.89 -20.12 12.97
N ASP A 397 -12.02 -20.61 14.19
CA ASP A 397 -11.90 -19.81 15.40
C ASP A 397 -10.43 -19.60 15.81
N ARG A 398 -10.20 -18.85 16.90
CA ARG A 398 -8.85 -18.61 17.45
C ARG A 398 -8.13 -19.87 17.95
N LYS A 399 -8.76 -21.05 17.91
CA LYS A 399 -8.19 -22.36 18.25
C LYS A 399 -8.12 -23.29 17.03
N GLY A 400 -8.30 -22.78 15.81
CA GLY A 400 -8.25 -23.55 14.56
C GLY A 400 -9.47 -24.47 14.34
N ARG A 401 -10.53 -24.33 15.13
CA ARG A 401 -11.75 -25.16 15.03
C ARG A 401 -12.70 -24.53 14.02
N LYS A 402 -13.36 -25.35 13.19
CA LYS A 402 -14.32 -24.86 12.19
C LYS A 402 -15.45 -24.09 12.87
N ILE A 403 -15.83 -22.96 12.28
CA ILE A 403 -17.03 -22.22 12.63
C ILE A 403 -18.10 -22.61 11.61
N GLU A 404 -19.12 -23.33 12.07
CA GLU A 404 -20.36 -23.53 11.30
C GLU A 404 -21.08 -22.17 11.16
N VAL A 405 -21.70 -21.93 10.00
CA VAL A 405 -22.30 -20.64 9.58
C VAL A 405 -23.79 -20.83 9.35
#